data_AF-R9IP16-F1
#
_entry.id   AF-R9IP16-F1
#
_cell.length_a   1.000
_cell.length_b   1.000
_cell.length_c   1.000
_cell.angle_alpha   90.00
_cell.angle_beta   90.00
_cell.angle_gamma   90.00
#
_symmetry.space_group_name_H-M   'P 1'
#
loop_
_entity.id
_entity.type
_entity.pdbx_description
1 polymer ?
#
loop_
_entity_poly.entity_id
_entity_poly.type
_entity_poly.pdbx_seq_one_letter_code
_entity_poly.pdbx_strand_id
1 'polypeptide(L)' 'MAGMNPTQMFQLMGAWQKFTANHPKFPKFLKAIAAEGIKEDTIIEVNITTPEGKTYCSNLKITQSDLELFEQMKHIS' A
#
# COMPACT_ATOMS: atom_id res chain seq x y z
N MET A 1 13.71 -19.97 0.43
CA MET A 1 13.18 -18.67 0.88
C MET A 1 14.04 -18.21 2.03
N ALA A 2 14.83 -17.15 1.88
CA ALA A 2 15.60 -16.61 2.99
C ALA A 2 14.59 -15.98 3.97
N GLY A 3 14.32 -16.67 5.08
CA GLY A 3 13.46 -16.14 6.14
C GLY A 3 14.01 -14.80 6.61
N MET A 4 13.12 -13.81 6.71
CA MET A 4 13.44 -12.48 7.20
C MET A 4 14.19 -12.59 8.53
N ASN A 5 15.41 -12.05 8.61
CA ASN A 5 16.20 -12.13 9.83
C ASN A 5 15.55 -11.25 10.92
N PRO A 6 15.42 -11.70 12.18
CA PRO A 6 14.79 -10.92 13.25
C PRO A 6 15.31 -9.48 13.36
N THR A 7 16.61 -9.25 13.14
CA THR A 7 17.21 -7.92 13.17
C THR A 7 16.68 -7.01 12.05
N GLN A 8 16.46 -7.55 10.85
CA GLN A 8 15.89 -6.81 9.72
C GLN A 8 14.41 -6.49 9.97
N MET A 9 13.67 -7.38 10.65
CA MET A 9 12.29 -7.13 11.05
C MET A 9 12.19 -5.97 12.06
N PHE A 10 13.05 -5.94 13.08
CA PHE A 10 13.08 -4.85 14.05
C PHE A 10 13.43 -3.50 13.40
N GLN A 11 14.38 -3.48 12.45
CA GLN A 11 14.71 -2.28 11.69
C GLN A 11 13.54 -1.79 10.84
N LEU A 12 12.84 -2.71 10.16
CA LEU A 12 11.66 -2.40 9.37
C LEU A 12 10.53 -1.83 10.24
N MET A 13 10.29 -2.43 11.41
CA MET A 13 9.31 -1.93 12.39
C MET A 13 9.65 -0.50 12.85
N GLY A 14 10.92 -0.22 13.16
CA GLY A 14 11.35 1.13 13.54
C GLY A 14 11.18 2.14 12.41
N ALA A 15 11.55 1.77 11.18
CA ALA A 15 11.35 2.61 10.00
C ALA A 15 9.86 2.89 9.74
N TRP A 16 9.01 1.87 9.88
CA TRP A 16 7.56 1.99 9.75
C TRP A 16 6.97 2.91 10.82
N GLN A 17 7.39 2.80 12.08
CA GLN A 17 6.96 3.71 13.14
C GLN A 17 7.30 5.17 12.81
N LYS A 18 8.53 5.44 12.35
CA LYS A 18 8.94 6.80 11.95
C LYS A 18 8.13 7.32 10.77
N PHE A 19 7.90 6.48 9.76
CA PHE A 19 7.11 6.84 8.58
C PHE A 19 5.66 7.15 8.95
N THR A 20 5.03 6.30 9.75
CA THR A 20 3.64 6.49 10.19
C THR A 20 3.47 7.69 11.12
N ALA A 21 4.49 8.04 11.91
CA ALA A 21 4.53 9.28 12.68
C ALA A 21 4.62 10.53 11.79
N ASN A 22 5.43 10.50 10.73
CA ASN A 22 5.51 11.59 9.75
C ASN A 22 4.24 11.73 8.89
N HIS A 23 3.52 10.63 8.68
CA HIS A 23 2.34 10.58 7.80
C HIS A 23 1.12 9.98 8.51
N PRO A 24 0.59 10.59 9.58
CA PRO A 24 -0.43 9.98 10.45
C PRO A 24 -1.77 9.70 9.75
N LYS A 25 -2.05 10.37 8.63
CA LYS A 25 -3.24 10.15 7.82
C LYS A 25 -3.15 8.86 7.00
N PHE A 26 -1.95 8.49 6.56
CA PHE A 26 -1.75 7.37 5.63
C PHE A 26 -2.08 6.00 6.24
N PRO A 27 -1.64 5.65 7.47
CA PRO A 27 -2.05 4.40 8.11
C PRO A 27 -3.55 4.33 8.38
N LYS A 28 -4.18 5.45 8.70
CA LYS A 28 -5.64 5.52 8.91
C LYS A 28 -6.38 5.25 7.59
N PHE A 29 -5.90 5.83 6.50
CA PHE A 29 -6.39 5.59 5.15
C PHE A 29 -6.26 4.12 4.75
N LEU A 30 -5.08 3.51 4.93
CA LEU A 30 -4.89 2.07 4.65
C LEU A 30 -5.81 1.18 5.49
N LYS A 31 -6.00 1.49 6.78
CA LYS A 31 -6.94 0.77 7.65
C LYS A 31 -8.39 0.86 7.16
N ALA A 32 -8.82 2.04 6.73
CA ALA A 32 -10.17 2.25 6.20
C ALA A 32 -10.38 1.44 4.91
N ILE A 33 -9.42 1.49 3.98
CA ILE A 33 -9.46 0.68 2.75
C ILE A 33 -9.47 -0.81 3.06
N ALA A 34 -8.65 -1.26 4.01
CA ALA A 34 -8.61 -2.67 4.40
C ALA A 34 -9.91 -3.14 5.05
N ALA A 35 -10.63 -2.25 5.75
CA ALA A 35 -11.91 -2.55 6.38
C ALA A 35 -13.09 -2.58 5.38
N GLU A 36 -13.13 -1.66 4.41
CA GLU A 36 -14.17 -1.67 3.36
C GLU A 36 -13.88 -2.71 2.24
N GLY A 37 -12.60 -3.03 2.03
CA GLY A 37 -12.09 -3.90 0.98
C GLY A 37 -12.05 -3.20 -0.39
N ILE A 38 -10.99 -3.45 -1.16
CA ILE A 38 -10.96 -3.12 -2.59
C ILE A 38 -11.86 -4.14 -3.30
N LYS A 39 -12.86 -3.66 -4.04
CA LYS A 39 -13.84 -4.48 -4.78
C LYS A 39 -13.78 -4.20 -6.28
N GLU A 40 -14.47 -5.00 -7.07
CA GLU A 40 -14.60 -4.75 -8.50
C GLU A 40 -15.22 -3.36 -8.72
N ASP A 41 -14.79 -2.69 -9.79
CA ASP A 41 -15.14 -1.31 -10.13
C ASP A 41 -14.62 -0.22 -9.18
N THR A 42 -13.86 -0.59 -8.12
CA THR A 42 -13.16 0.41 -7.29
C THR A 42 -12.23 1.24 -8.18
N ILE A 43 -12.29 2.57 -8.05
CA ILE A 43 -11.36 3.47 -8.74
C ILE A 43 -10.27 3.90 -7.77
N ILE A 44 -9.02 3.57 -8.09
CA ILE A 44 -7.84 4.04 -7.38
C ILE A 44 -7.23 5.17 -8.19
N GLU A 45 -7.08 6.35 -7.58
CA GLU A 45 -6.31 7.44 -8.16
C GLU A 45 -5.01 7.64 -7.38
N VAL A 46 -3.90 7.67 -8.12
CA VAL A 46 -2.58 7.95 -7.56
C VAL A 46 -2.07 9.26 -8.14
N ASN A 47 -1.85 10.23 -7.26
CA ASN A 47 -1.25 11.51 -7.59
C ASN A 47 0.10 11.63 -6.92
N ILE A 48 1.15 11.82 -7.71
CA ILE A 48 2.52 12.03 -7.24
C ILE A 48 2.95 13.41 -7.69
N THR A 49 3.32 14.27 -6.76
CA THR A 49 3.94 15.57 -7.06
C THR A 49 5.38 15.55 -6.60
N THR A 50 6.32 15.79 -7.51
CA THR A 50 7.74 15.85 -7.18
C THR A 50 8.09 17.19 -6.52
N PRO A 51 9.22 17.30 -5.81
CA PRO A 51 9.67 18.56 -5.22
C PRO A 51 9.83 19.70 -6.25
N GLU A 52 10.11 19.36 -7.51
CA GLU A 52 10.24 20.30 -8.63
C GLU A 52 8.88 20.75 -9.18
N GLY A 53 7.78 20.30 -8.59
CA GLY A 53 6.42 20.67 -8.97
C GLY A 53 5.85 19.88 -10.14
N LYS A 54 6.50 18.79 -10.59
CA LYS A 54 5.96 17.93 -11.65
C LYS A 54 4.94 16.97 -11.05
N THR A 55 3.75 16.91 -11.65
CA THR A 55 2.68 16.01 -11.22
C THR A 55 2.52 14.83 -12.18
N TYR A 56 2.36 13.64 -11.62
CA TYR A 56 1.98 12.42 -12.30
C TYR A 56 0.66 11.93 -11.71
N CYS A 57 -0.30 11.67 -12.58
CA CYS A 57 -1.62 11.19 -12.22
C CYS A 57 -1.85 9.84 -12.93
N SER A 58 -2.39 8.87 -12.20
CA SER A 58 -2.83 7.61 -12.79
C SER A 58 -4.13 7.16 -12.13
N ASN A 59 -5.04 6.63 -12.95
CA ASN A 59 -6.31 6.06 -12.49
C ASN A 59 -6.36 4.58 -12.87
N LEU A 60 -6.72 3.75 -11.89
CA LEU A 60 -6.93 2.32 -12.06
C LEU A 60 -8.36 2.00 -11.69
N LYS A 61 -9.10 1.41 -12.63
CA LYS A 61 -10.39 0.79 -12.33
C LYS A 61 -10.15 -0.68 -12.09
N ILE A 62 -10.39 -1.12 -10.86
CA ILE A 62 -10.10 -2.48 -10.43
C ILE A 62 -11.07 -3.44 -11.11
N THR A 63 -10.50 -4.43 -11.79
CA THR A 63 -11.24 -5.51 -12.43
C THR A 63 -11.25 -6.76 -11.55
N GLN A 64 -12.14 -7.70 -11.86
CA GLN A 64 -12.17 -8.99 -11.19
C GLN A 64 -10.81 -9.74 -11.27
N SER A 65 -10.12 -9.69 -12.41
CA SER A 65 -8.80 -10.32 -12.56
C SER A 65 -7.71 -9.71 -11.67
N ASP A 66 -7.80 -8.41 -11.35
CA ASP A 66 -6.86 -7.75 -10.43
C ASP A 66 -7.08 -8.22 -8.98
N LEU A 67 -8.33 -8.41 -8.58
CA LEU A 67 -8.67 -8.95 -7.26
C LEU A 67 -8.15 -10.37 -7.08
N GLU A 68 -8.30 -11.21 -8.10
CA GLU A 68 -7.76 -12.57 -8.11
C GLU A 68 -6.24 -12.57 -7.96
N LEU A 69 -5.55 -11.66 -8.64
CA LEU A 69 -4.11 -11.47 -8.49
C LEU A 69 -3.74 -11.03 -7.05
N PHE A 70 -4.49 -10.10 -6.46
CA PHE A 70 -4.24 -9.66 -5.07
C PHE A 70 -4.43 -10.78 -4.06
N GLU A 71 -5.46 -11.61 -4.21
CA GLU A 71 -5.65 -12.79 -3.36
C GLU A 71 -4.51 -13.79 -3.51
N GLN A 72 -4.09 -14.09 -4.75
CA GLN A 72 -2.93 -14.97 -4.98
C GLN A 72 -1.65 -14.43 -4.31
N MET A 73 -1.41 -13.12 -4.35
CA MET A 73 -0.24 -12.51 -3.69
C MET A 73 -0.28 -12.58 -2.17
N LYS A 74 -1.47 -12.49 -1.54
CA LYS A 74 -1.60 -12.66 -0.08
C LYS A 74 -1.14 -14.03 0.39
N HIS A 75 -1.24 -15.05 -0.45
CA HIS A 75 -0.84 -16.42 -0.15
C HIS A 75 0.65 -16.71 -0.42
N ILE A 76 1.42 -15.76 -0.96
CA ILE A 76 2.85 -15.91 -1.28
C ILE A 76 3.77 -15.40 -0.14
N SER A 77 3.22 -14.75 0.90
CA SER A 77 3.98 -14.27 2.07
C SER A 77 3.97 -15.22 3.25
#